data_AF-A0A428PWY8-F1
#
_entry.id   AF-A0A428PWY8-F1
#
_cell.length_a   1.000
_cell.length_b   1.000
_cell.length_c   1.000
_cell.angle_alpha   90.00
_cell.angle_beta   90.00
_cell.angle_gamma   90.00
#
_symmetry.space_group_name_H-M   'P 1'
#
loop_
_entity.id
_entity.type
_entity.pdbx_description
1 polymer ?
#
loop_
_entity_poly.entity_id
_entity_poly.type
_entity_poly.pdbx_seq_one_letter_code
_entity_poly.pdbx_strand_id
1 'polypeptide(L)'
;MGCVHSKEASHHLVRNRPVMLVDSPQANAILHPHPPHPSVQDTQAYQQPDAELPDYHPEAWVDYILRTILDAENFSKHGIKGAFNVLGERHFNIFIDSSHSLSSETRCAILLLATVLLIVAQAKDCDMTFYFTSYPNKKSKNLSEIDRRHLKDPINLRKTQSWQEALGMVRYTQSFQEELGIQDWIQKRKNISDEQSDVEKHAKLLNLCREKMLTFWHGWHQRELTVDSLEKLHGSAMVNASQQLNSLNSTAFTYKRAMGQYTRLQELYQKDPSQAFPVSNIFLLGTAIQPTELAAIQEAQNIGGQASSSSTRHSKSESLNIEGRGTLFQISSVVMIDRMTEKSIKLYKKVDNYAKGEDDINDLNTLKERRVLTNFLSPGAFFKILNSHEPAVDNDIQMPTGDAMYGRHLLNATGHTITLPSVTQVKRIFGIEDLSTLPRAMDDSDDEEDRPAPLRAGRARFEVSADAAERGSDKFFTPASSMS
;
A
#
# COMPACT_ATOMS: atom_id res chain seq x y z
N MET A 1 17.46 -14.41 -64.65
CA MET A 1 17.29 -14.15 -66.10
C MET A 1 15.90 -13.58 -66.31
N GLY A 2 15.70 -12.68 -67.29
CA GLY A 2 14.42 -11.99 -67.53
C GLY A 2 14.23 -10.82 -66.54
N CYS A 3 14.30 -9.54 -66.90
CA CYS A 3 13.62 -8.80 -67.98
C CYS A 3 12.09 -8.94 -67.93
N VAL A 4 11.26 -7.91 -68.12
CA VAL A 4 11.33 -6.42 -68.09
C VAL A 4 10.01 -6.00 -68.74
N HIS A 5 9.24 -5.09 -68.10
CA HIS A 5 8.21 -4.21 -68.68
C HIS A 5 7.03 -4.87 -69.47
N SER A 6 5.83 -4.27 -69.59
CA SER A 6 5.60 -2.92 -70.12
C SER A 6 4.11 -2.49 -70.04
N LYS A 7 3.88 -1.24 -70.47
CA LYS A 7 2.61 -0.55 -70.83
C LYS A 7 1.82 0.11 -69.68
N GLU A 8 1.73 1.45 -69.61
CA GLU A 8 1.02 2.43 -70.50
C GLU A 8 -0.52 2.33 -70.30
N ALA A 9 -1.36 3.38 -70.22
CA ALA A 9 -1.33 4.81 -70.59
C ALA A 9 -2.47 5.59 -69.84
N SER A 10 -2.70 6.92 -69.87
CA SER A 10 -1.89 8.16 -70.02
C SER A 10 -2.79 9.42 -69.83
N HIS A 11 -2.20 10.61 -69.61
CA HIS A 11 -2.80 11.97 -69.71
C HIS A 11 -3.79 12.43 -68.59
N HIS A 12 -3.96 13.73 -68.21
CA HIS A 12 -3.45 15.06 -68.65
C HIS A 12 -3.02 15.90 -67.40
N LEU A 13 -1.97 16.75 -67.41
CA LEU A 13 -1.97 18.23 -67.65
C LEU A 13 -3.19 19.00 -67.07
N VAL A 14 -3.08 20.16 -66.38
CA VAL A 14 -2.29 21.39 -66.66
C VAL A 14 -1.86 22.16 -65.38
N ARG A 15 -0.60 22.65 -65.42
CA ARG A 15 0.06 23.83 -64.80
C ARG A 15 -0.77 24.85 -63.96
N ASN A 16 -0.18 25.31 -62.84
CA ASN A 16 0.46 26.65 -62.74
C ASN A 16 1.44 26.78 -61.54
N ARG A 17 2.50 27.57 -61.73
CA ARG A 17 3.58 28.04 -60.80
C ARG A 17 3.67 29.59 -60.99
N PRO A 18 4.55 30.38 -60.32
CA PRO A 18 5.60 30.13 -59.28
C PRO A 18 5.32 30.96 -57.98
N VAL A 19 6.18 31.09 -56.95
CA VAL A 19 7.46 31.87 -56.80
C VAL A 19 8.03 31.47 -55.41
N MET A 20 9.22 30.84 -55.27
CA MET A 20 10.57 31.43 -54.97
C MET A 20 10.57 32.31 -53.69
N LEU A 21 11.47 32.22 -52.70
CA LEU A 21 12.93 31.97 -52.63
C LEU A 21 13.29 31.18 -51.33
N VAL A 22 14.22 30.21 -51.30
CA VAL A 22 15.72 30.32 -51.14
C VAL A 22 16.09 30.81 -49.71
N ASP A 23 16.95 30.17 -48.90
CA ASP A 23 18.13 29.32 -49.18
C ASP A 23 18.39 28.18 -48.15
N SER A 24 19.34 27.28 -48.44
CA SER A 24 19.91 26.23 -47.55
C SER A 24 21.45 26.43 -47.49
N PRO A 25 22.26 25.82 -46.57
CA PRO A 25 22.58 24.38 -46.66
C PRO A 25 23.04 23.61 -45.37
N GLN A 26 22.69 22.31 -45.29
CA GLN A 26 23.56 21.13 -44.96
C GLN A 26 24.33 21.07 -43.60
N ALA A 27 24.72 19.92 -43.01
CA ALA A 27 24.64 18.46 -43.29
C ALA A 27 25.03 17.69 -42.00
N ASN A 28 24.91 16.36 -41.80
CA ASN A 28 24.11 15.27 -42.41
C ASN A 28 24.24 14.01 -41.51
N ALA A 29 23.13 13.33 -41.13
CA ALA A 29 23.15 11.91 -40.74
C ALA A 29 21.76 11.27 -40.90
N ILE A 30 21.70 10.04 -41.40
CA ILE A 30 20.49 9.35 -41.90
C ILE A 30 20.24 8.06 -41.10
N LEU A 31 18.98 7.66 -40.90
CA LEU A 31 18.49 6.28 -41.07
C LEU A 31 16.94 6.23 -41.05
N HIS A 32 16.36 5.25 -41.76
CA HIS A 32 14.93 5.19 -42.14
C HIS A 32 14.06 4.29 -41.21
N PRO A 33 12.93 3.64 -41.61
CA PRO A 33 11.60 4.08 -41.14
C PRO A 33 10.74 2.96 -40.50
N HIS A 34 9.73 3.28 -39.69
CA HIS A 34 8.59 2.36 -39.46
C HIS A 34 7.24 3.07 -39.19
N PRO A 35 6.10 2.44 -39.54
CA PRO A 35 4.73 3.01 -39.47
C PRO A 35 3.90 2.38 -38.32
N PRO A 36 2.57 2.57 -38.27
CA PRO A 36 1.77 3.76 -38.56
C PRO A 36 1.20 4.37 -37.25
N HIS A 37 0.47 5.48 -37.36
CA HIS A 37 -0.27 6.06 -36.22
C HIS A 37 -1.34 5.09 -35.67
N PRO A 38 -1.54 5.00 -34.34
CA PRO A 38 -2.79 4.46 -33.80
C PRO A 38 -3.96 5.36 -34.22
N SER A 39 -5.06 4.73 -34.63
CA SER A 39 -6.22 5.40 -35.22
C SER A 39 -6.98 6.25 -34.20
N VAL A 40 -7.43 7.42 -34.65
CA VAL A 40 -8.35 8.30 -33.90
C VAL A 40 -9.73 7.64 -33.82
N GLN A 41 -9.97 6.83 -32.78
CA GLN A 41 -11.31 6.34 -32.44
C GLN A 41 -11.56 6.11 -30.94
N ASP A 42 -10.53 6.02 -30.08
CA ASP A 42 -10.69 5.94 -28.61
C ASP A 42 -10.71 7.31 -27.89
N THR A 43 -10.65 8.42 -28.64
CA THR A 43 -10.53 9.79 -28.06
C THR A 43 -11.83 10.61 -28.04
N GLN A 44 -12.97 10.04 -28.42
CA GLN A 44 -14.27 10.77 -28.47
C GLN A 44 -15.26 10.42 -27.34
N ALA A 45 -14.81 9.82 -26.24
CA ALA A 45 -15.60 9.67 -25.00
C ALA A 45 -15.39 10.81 -23.97
N TYR A 46 -14.61 11.86 -24.31
CA TYR A 46 -14.15 12.88 -23.37
C TYR A 46 -14.32 14.33 -23.89
N GLN A 47 -15.56 14.77 -24.16
CA GLN A 47 -15.87 16.19 -24.38
C GLN A 47 -17.29 16.62 -23.91
N GLN A 48 -17.61 16.44 -22.62
CA GLN A 48 -18.61 17.29 -21.92
C GLN A 48 -18.21 17.46 -20.44
N PRO A 49 -17.78 18.66 -20.00
CA PRO A 49 -17.53 18.94 -18.58
C PRO A 49 -18.80 19.14 -17.75
N ASP A 50 -19.89 19.58 -18.40
CA ASP A 50 -21.11 20.11 -17.77
C ASP A 50 -22.38 19.28 -18.08
N ALA A 51 -22.24 17.98 -18.31
CA ALA A 51 -23.40 17.10 -18.40
C ALA A 51 -24.00 16.91 -17.00
N GLU A 52 -25.23 17.38 -16.76
CA GLU A 52 -25.95 17.14 -15.50
C GLU A 52 -26.03 15.63 -15.23
N LEU A 53 -25.36 15.18 -14.17
CA LEU A 53 -25.28 13.77 -13.80
C LEU A 53 -26.56 13.36 -13.06
N PRO A 54 -27.25 12.28 -13.47
CA PRO A 54 -28.49 11.85 -12.82
C PRO A 54 -28.25 11.32 -11.40
N ASP A 55 -29.22 11.58 -10.50
CA ASP A 55 -29.18 11.29 -9.06
C ASP A 55 -29.09 9.79 -8.69
N TYR A 56 -28.41 9.47 -7.57
CA TYR A 56 -28.41 8.12 -6.96
C TYR A 56 -28.77 8.11 -5.46
N HIS A 57 -29.25 6.95 -5.00
CA HIS A 57 -29.50 6.65 -3.59
C HIS A 57 -28.29 5.95 -2.92
N PRO A 58 -27.83 6.41 -1.72
CA PRO A 58 -26.67 5.84 -1.02
C PRO A 58 -26.74 4.34 -0.65
N GLU A 59 -27.94 3.78 -0.56
CA GLU A 59 -28.18 2.38 -0.14
C GLU A 59 -27.54 1.37 -1.11
N ALA A 60 -27.47 1.71 -2.41
CA ALA A 60 -26.92 0.84 -3.45
C ALA A 60 -25.44 0.47 -3.24
N TRP A 61 -24.64 1.35 -2.61
CA TRP A 61 -23.22 1.06 -2.32
C TRP A 61 -23.04 0.07 -1.17
N VAL A 62 -23.87 0.20 -0.12
CA VAL A 62 -23.84 -0.66 1.06
C VAL A 62 -24.23 -2.08 0.69
N ASP A 63 -25.36 -2.23 -0.03
CA ASP A 63 -25.84 -3.53 -0.49
C ASP A 63 -24.87 -4.20 -1.47
N TYR A 64 -24.21 -3.41 -2.33
CA TYR A 64 -23.19 -3.95 -3.22
C TYR A 64 -21.99 -4.52 -2.47
N ILE A 65 -21.42 -3.75 -1.53
CA ILE A 65 -20.26 -4.20 -0.74
C ILE A 65 -20.65 -5.42 0.12
N LEU A 66 -21.84 -5.41 0.73
CA LEU A 66 -22.36 -6.57 1.48
C LEU A 66 -22.47 -7.81 0.59
N ARG A 67 -23.02 -7.66 -0.62
CA ARG A 67 -23.12 -8.77 -1.58
C ARG A 67 -21.74 -9.26 -2.02
N THR A 68 -20.79 -8.38 -2.32
CA THR A 68 -19.40 -8.78 -2.64
C THR A 68 -18.76 -9.55 -1.49
N ILE A 69 -18.96 -9.12 -0.24
CA ILE A 69 -18.45 -9.81 0.96
C ILE A 69 -19.12 -11.19 1.10
N LEU A 70 -20.45 -11.28 0.94
CA LEU A 70 -21.16 -12.56 1.02
C LEU A 70 -20.74 -13.53 -0.12
N ASP A 71 -20.63 -13.02 -1.34
CA ASP A 71 -20.17 -13.81 -2.49
C ASP A 71 -18.70 -14.26 -2.29
N ALA A 72 -17.87 -13.47 -1.61
CA ALA A 72 -16.48 -13.83 -1.26
C ALA A 72 -16.39 -14.87 -0.14
N GLU A 73 -17.24 -14.78 0.89
CA GLU A 73 -17.37 -15.80 1.94
C GLU A 73 -17.83 -17.16 1.39
N ASN A 74 -18.62 -17.15 0.32
CA ASN A 74 -19.05 -18.38 -0.37
C ASN A 74 -18.07 -18.83 -1.48
N PHE A 75 -17.16 -17.96 -1.94
CA PHE A 75 -16.20 -18.27 -3.00
C PHE A 75 -15.22 -19.35 -2.53
N SER A 76 -15.33 -20.54 -3.10
CA SER A 76 -14.54 -21.72 -2.70
C SER A 76 -13.72 -22.24 -3.88
N LYS A 77 -12.43 -22.47 -3.66
CA LYS A 77 -11.50 -23.00 -4.68
C LYS A 77 -10.38 -23.79 -4.02
N HIS A 78 -9.83 -24.78 -4.72
CA HIS A 78 -8.68 -25.59 -4.24
C HIS A 78 -8.90 -26.26 -2.86
N GLY A 79 -10.15 -26.56 -2.51
CA GLY A 79 -10.52 -27.11 -1.19
C GLY A 79 -10.71 -26.06 -0.08
N ILE A 80 -10.18 -24.85 -0.27
CA ILE A 80 -10.40 -23.70 0.62
C ILE A 80 -11.85 -23.23 0.45
N LYS A 81 -12.58 -23.17 1.56
CA LYS A 81 -13.95 -22.67 1.62
C LYS A 81 -13.92 -21.21 2.01
N GLY A 82 -14.39 -20.31 1.15
CA GLY A 82 -14.55 -18.89 1.45
C GLY A 82 -13.26 -18.08 1.52
N ALA A 83 -13.32 -16.83 1.05
CA ALA A 83 -12.19 -15.91 1.06
C ALA A 83 -11.69 -15.54 2.46
N PHE A 84 -12.59 -15.49 3.46
CA PHE A 84 -12.31 -14.94 4.78
C PHE A 84 -12.13 -15.98 5.89
N ASN A 85 -12.15 -17.30 5.60
CA ASN A 85 -12.00 -18.31 6.65
C ASN A 85 -10.58 -18.37 7.23
N VAL A 86 -9.57 -18.09 6.41
CA VAL A 86 -8.19 -17.85 6.83
C VAL A 86 -8.05 -16.81 7.97
N LEU A 87 -8.99 -15.86 8.10
CA LEU A 87 -8.95 -14.85 9.16
C LEU A 87 -9.05 -15.47 10.57
N GLY A 88 -9.63 -16.67 10.71
CA GLY A 88 -9.65 -17.39 12.00
C GLY A 88 -8.37 -18.17 12.31
N GLU A 89 -7.44 -18.28 11.35
CA GLU A 89 -6.32 -19.24 11.39
C GLU A 89 -4.95 -18.55 11.50
N ARG A 90 -4.85 -17.27 11.11
CA ARG A 90 -3.61 -16.50 10.98
C ARG A 90 -3.73 -15.09 11.58
N HIS A 91 -2.63 -14.54 12.06
CA HIS A 91 -2.55 -13.12 12.41
C HIS A 91 -2.37 -12.26 11.16
N PHE A 92 -3.19 -11.23 10.98
CA PHE A 92 -3.10 -10.33 9.82
C PHE A 92 -2.52 -8.97 10.15
N ASN A 93 -1.39 -8.60 9.53
CA ASN A 93 -0.86 -7.25 9.59
C ASN A 93 -1.27 -6.46 8.34
N ILE A 94 -2.07 -5.41 8.48
CA ILE A 94 -2.46 -4.53 7.36
C ILE A 94 -1.59 -3.27 7.39
N PHE A 95 -0.71 -3.11 6.40
CA PHE A 95 0.15 -1.93 6.26
C PHE A 95 -0.46 -0.95 5.26
N ILE A 96 -0.93 0.19 5.77
CA ILE A 96 -1.57 1.25 5.00
C ILE A 96 -0.53 2.28 4.61
N ASP A 97 -0.37 2.53 3.31
CA ASP A 97 0.49 3.62 2.86
C ASP A 97 -0.08 4.99 3.22
N SER A 98 0.73 5.74 3.96
CA SER A 98 0.43 7.08 4.47
C SER A 98 1.42 8.12 3.96
N SER A 99 1.99 7.91 2.76
CA SER A 99 2.85 8.91 2.12
C SER A 99 2.06 10.18 1.81
N HIS A 100 2.65 11.33 2.10
CA HIS A 100 2.04 12.63 1.81
C HIS A 100 1.93 12.90 0.30
N SER A 101 2.68 12.17 -0.54
CA SER A 101 2.70 12.30 -1.99
C SER A 101 1.61 11.49 -2.72
N LEU A 102 0.76 10.75 -2.01
CA LEU A 102 -0.33 9.98 -2.63
C LEU A 102 -1.44 10.89 -3.15
N SER A 103 -1.99 10.58 -4.33
CA SER A 103 -3.12 11.33 -4.89
C SER A 103 -4.40 11.13 -4.10
N SER A 104 -5.44 11.93 -4.36
CA SER A 104 -6.75 11.70 -3.72
C SER A 104 -7.34 10.33 -4.05
N GLU A 105 -7.29 9.88 -5.31
CA GLU A 105 -7.84 8.58 -5.69
C GLU A 105 -7.06 7.44 -5.04
N THR A 106 -5.72 7.48 -5.05
CA THR A 106 -4.89 6.44 -4.43
C THR A 106 -5.14 6.33 -2.92
N ARG A 107 -5.30 7.47 -2.23
CA ARG A 107 -5.65 7.50 -0.80
C ARG A 107 -7.03 6.90 -0.54
N CYS A 108 -8.04 7.31 -1.31
CA CYS A 108 -9.40 6.80 -1.15
C CYS A 108 -9.47 5.29 -1.46
N ALA A 109 -8.78 4.80 -2.49
CA ALA A 109 -8.76 3.39 -2.85
C ALA A 109 -8.09 2.53 -1.75
N ILE A 110 -6.95 2.98 -1.21
CA ILE A 110 -6.24 2.30 -0.12
C ILE A 110 -7.10 2.29 1.16
N LEU A 111 -7.69 3.43 1.52
CA LEU A 111 -8.49 3.56 2.73
C LEU A 111 -9.82 2.79 2.63
N LEU A 112 -10.43 2.73 1.45
CA LEU A 112 -11.61 1.89 1.17
C LEU A 112 -11.30 0.40 1.45
N LEU A 113 -10.20 -0.13 0.91
CA LEU A 113 -9.79 -1.52 1.15
C LEU A 113 -9.47 -1.76 2.63
N ALA A 114 -8.68 -0.88 3.25
CA ALA A 114 -8.32 -0.99 4.66
C ALA A 114 -9.57 -0.98 5.58
N THR A 115 -10.56 -0.15 5.25
CA THR A 115 -11.78 -0.02 6.06
C THR A 115 -12.70 -1.23 5.88
N VAL A 116 -12.84 -1.78 4.68
CA VAL A 116 -13.62 -3.02 4.49
C VAL A 116 -12.94 -4.21 5.18
N LEU A 117 -11.61 -4.31 5.13
CA LEU A 117 -10.87 -5.30 5.92
C LEU A 117 -11.09 -5.13 7.42
N LEU A 118 -11.10 -3.90 7.95
CA LEU A 118 -11.42 -3.61 9.36
C LEU A 118 -12.84 -4.07 9.72
N ILE A 119 -13.84 -3.77 8.89
CA ILE A 119 -15.24 -4.14 9.15
C ILE A 119 -15.40 -5.67 9.14
N VAL A 120 -14.81 -6.38 8.18
CA VAL A 120 -14.83 -7.85 8.13
C VAL A 120 -14.09 -8.45 9.34
N ALA A 121 -12.94 -7.90 9.70
CA ALA A 121 -12.16 -8.33 10.86
C ALA A 121 -12.93 -8.19 12.17
N GLN A 122 -13.63 -7.07 12.35
CA GLN A 122 -14.50 -6.83 13.50
C GLN A 122 -15.76 -7.71 13.51
N ALA A 123 -16.26 -8.08 12.32
CA ALA A 123 -17.43 -8.95 12.21
C ALA A 123 -17.10 -10.40 12.57
N LYS A 124 -15.96 -10.95 12.09
CA LYS A 124 -15.47 -12.31 12.39
C LYS A 124 -14.59 -12.37 13.67
N ASP A 125 -14.42 -11.25 14.36
CA ASP A 125 -13.55 -11.05 15.53
C ASP A 125 -12.13 -11.64 15.39
N CYS A 126 -11.51 -11.43 14.22
CA CYS A 126 -10.19 -11.98 13.94
C CYS A 126 -9.03 -11.17 14.57
N ASP A 127 -7.86 -11.80 14.64
CA ASP A 127 -6.63 -11.14 15.07
C ASP A 127 -6.00 -10.39 13.90
N MET A 128 -6.24 -9.08 13.86
CA MET A 128 -5.77 -8.19 12.79
C MET A 128 -5.25 -6.87 13.35
N THR A 129 -4.04 -6.48 12.95
CA THR A 129 -3.37 -5.26 13.38
C THR A 129 -3.08 -4.34 12.20
N PHE A 130 -3.48 -3.08 12.32
CA PHE A 130 -3.31 -2.04 11.31
C PHE A 130 -2.09 -1.17 11.62
N TYR A 131 -1.25 -0.93 10.61
CA TYR A 131 -0.05 -0.12 10.68
C TYR A 131 -0.07 0.96 9.59
N PHE A 132 0.50 2.13 9.87
CA PHE A 132 0.82 3.10 8.82
C PHE A 132 2.30 3.02 8.45
N THR A 133 2.63 3.29 7.18
CA THR A 133 4.02 3.27 6.70
C THR A 133 4.86 4.41 7.30
N SER A 134 4.24 5.58 7.55
CA SER A 134 4.92 6.78 8.09
C SER A 134 4.76 7.01 9.59
N TYR A 135 3.74 6.42 10.24
CA TYR A 135 3.32 6.78 11.59
C TYR A 135 3.10 5.57 12.54
N PRO A 136 3.79 5.50 13.69
CA PRO A 136 3.62 4.43 14.69
C PRO A 136 2.52 4.73 15.73
N ASN A 137 1.98 3.69 16.36
CA ASN A 137 1.05 3.82 17.48
C ASN A 137 1.76 4.26 18.78
N LYS A 138 1.94 5.57 18.95
CA LYS A 138 2.49 6.22 20.16
C LYS A 138 1.73 5.89 21.46
N LYS A 139 0.50 5.37 21.37
CA LYS A 139 -0.37 5.04 22.51
C LYS A 139 -0.48 3.53 22.75
N SER A 140 0.25 2.70 22.00
CA SER A 140 0.19 1.24 22.14
C SER A 140 0.42 0.81 23.58
N LYS A 141 -0.40 -0.14 24.04
CA LYS A 141 -0.27 -0.77 25.37
C LYS A 141 1.04 -1.56 25.51
N ASN A 142 1.66 -1.94 24.38
CA ASN A 142 2.91 -2.69 24.32
C ASN A 142 4.16 -1.80 24.42
N LEU A 143 4.01 -0.46 24.41
CA LEU A 143 5.08 0.47 24.71
C LEU A 143 5.07 0.84 26.20
N SER A 144 6.19 0.65 26.90
CA SER A 144 6.36 1.17 28.25
C SER A 144 6.38 2.71 28.25
N GLU A 145 6.23 3.33 29.42
CA GLU A 145 6.35 4.79 29.56
C GLU A 145 7.75 5.31 29.16
N ILE A 146 8.77 4.47 29.32
CA ILE A 146 10.15 4.73 28.89
C ILE A 146 10.21 4.72 27.36
N ASP A 147 9.73 3.65 26.72
CA ASP A 147 9.69 3.54 25.25
C ASP A 147 8.85 4.65 24.59
N ARG A 148 7.73 5.06 25.21
CA ARG A 148 6.91 6.18 24.71
C ARG A 148 7.65 7.51 24.74
N ARG A 149 8.49 7.75 25.76
CA ARG A 149 9.38 8.92 25.79
C ARG A 149 10.42 8.79 24.68
N HIS A 150 11.06 7.64 24.53
CA HIS A 150 12.14 7.45 23.55
C HIS A 150 11.65 7.33 22.11
N LEU A 151 10.37 7.07 21.87
CA LEU A 151 9.74 7.15 20.55
C LEU A 151 9.44 8.60 20.13
N LYS A 152 9.27 9.53 21.08
CA LYS A 152 8.97 10.94 20.79
C LYS A 152 10.12 11.62 20.05
N ASP A 153 11.35 11.38 20.49
CA ASP A 153 12.53 12.10 19.99
C ASP A 153 12.89 11.71 18.54
N PRO A 154 12.97 10.42 18.14
CA PRO A 154 13.10 9.99 16.75
C PRO A 154 12.03 10.59 15.82
N ILE A 155 10.79 10.72 16.29
CA ILE A 155 9.70 11.30 15.52
C ILE A 155 9.92 12.80 15.28
N ASN A 156 10.55 13.51 16.22
CA ASN A 156 10.93 14.91 16.06
C ASN A 156 12.19 15.05 15.19
N LEU A 157 13.20 14.19 15.37
CA LEU A 157 14.41 14.20 14.55
C LEU A 157 14.10 14.00 13.06
N ARG A 158 13.13 13.15 12.73
CA ARG A 158 12.63 12.97 11.35
C ARG A 158 11.95 14.20 10.74
N LYS A 159 11.58 15.22 11.53
CA LYS A 159 10.98 16.48 11.05
C LYS A 159 12.00 17.58 10.79
N THR A 160 13.26 17.37 11.18
CA THR A 160 14.34 18.33 10.89
C THR A 160 14.55 18.46 9.38
N GLN A 161 14.88 19.66 8.92
CA GLN A 161 15.05 20.00 7.51
C GLN A 161 16.53 20.11 7.09
N SER A 162 17.46 20.16 8.06
CA SER A 162 18.90 20.28 7.81
C SER A 162 19.76 19.41 8.74
N TRP A 163 21.01 19.17 8.32
CA TRP A 163 22.03 18.50 9.13
C TRP A 163 22.32 19.25 10.43
N GLN A 164 22.43 20.59 10.39
CA GLN A 164 22.72 21.44 11.54
C GLN A 164 21.64 21.32 12.62
N GLU A 165 20.36 21.36 12.20
CA GLU A 165 19.21 21.19 13.09
C GLU A 165 19.18 19.79 13.71
N ALA A 166 19.35 18.75 12.89
CA ALA A 166 19.40 17.36 13.35
C ALA A 166 20.56 17.11 14.34
N LEU A 167 21.74 17.64 14.04
CA LEU A 167 22.93 17.53 14.88
C LEU A 167 22.76 18.29 16.21
N GLY A 168 22.11 19.46 16.18
CA GLY A 168 21.71 20.18 17.39
C GLY A 168 20.79 19.32 18.26
N MET A 169 19.73 18.76 17.68
CA MET A 169 18.79 17.90 18.40
C MET A 169 19.47 16.66 19.01
N VAL A 170 20.34 15.97 18.27
CA VAL A 170 21.10 14.81 18.77
C VAL A 170 22.04 15.19 19.92
N ARG A 171 22.69 16.36 19.86
CA ARG A 171 23.59 16.83 20.93
C ARG A 171 22.88 17.19 22.23
N TYR A 172 21.64 17.65 22.19
CA TYR A 172 20.92 18.15 23.37
C TYR A 172 19.82 17.20 23.91
N THR A 173 19.66 16.01 23.33
CA THR A 173 18.63 15.04 23.76
C THR A 173 19.27 13.78 24.35
N GLN A 174 19.00 13.49 25.63
CA GLN A 174 19.61 12.38 26.38
C GLN A 174 19.35 11.00 25.74
N SER A 175 18.13 10.74 25.25
CA SER A 175 17.75 9.47 24.62
C SER A 175 18.60 9.12 23.38
N PHE A 176 19.11 10.12 22.66
CA PHE A 176 20.01 9.93 21.51
C PHE A 176 21.46 9.65 21.90
N GLN A 177 21.84 9.97 23.14
CA GLN A 177 23.17 9.71 23.69
C GLN A 177 23.22 8.32 24.34
N GLU A 178 22.33 8.08 25.30
CA GLU A 178 22.44 6.93 26.22
C GLU A 178 21.76 5.66 25.69
N GLU A 179 20.57 5.76 25.09
CA GLU A 179 19.78 4.57 24.74
C GLU A 179 19.80 4.22 23.26
N LEU A 180 19.58 5.20 22.38
CA LEU A 180 19.51 4.96 20.95
C LEU A 180 20.91 4.88 20.31
N GLY A 181 21.96 5.34 20.99
CA GLY A 181 23.35 5.30 20.53
C GLY A 181 23.61 6.08 19.24
N ILE A 182 22.83 7.13 18.99
CA ILE A 182 22.90 7.93 17.76
C ILE A 182 24.10 8.89 17.82
N GLN A 183 24.36 9.49 18.99
CA GLN A 183 25.53 10.35 19.21
C GLN A 183 26.84 9.59 18.92
N ASP A 184 27.00 8.40 19.49
CA ASP A 184 28.14 7.48 19.24
C ASP A 184 28.26 7.04 17.77
N TRP A 185 27.13 6.94 17.07
CA TRP A 185 27.12 6.61 15.65
C TRP A 185 27.61 7.80 14.81
N ILE A 186 27.23 9.03 15.14
CA ILE A 186 27.70 10.25 14.44
C ILE A 186 29.21 10.46 14.62
N GLN A 187 29.75 10.20 15.80
CA GLN A 187 31.18 10.39 16.11
C GLN A 187 32.13 9.45 15.34
N LYS A 188 31.62 8.35 14.77
CA LYS A 188 32.41 7.36 14.03
C LYS A 188 32.61 7.83 12.59
N ARG A 189 33.83 8.30 12.23
CA ARG A 189 34.20 8.78 10.87
C ARG A 189 33.78 7.88 9.70
N LYS A 190 33.69 6.56 9.90
CA LYS A 190 33.21 5.62 8.87
C LYS A 190 31.72 5.80 8.49
N ASN A 191 30.93 6.39 9.38
CA ASN A 191 29.50 6.62 9.20
C ASN A 191 29.25 7.99 8.56
N ILE A 192 29.93 9.01 9.09
CA ILE A 192 29.87 10.42 8.68
C ILE A 192 31.31 10.87 8.38
N SER A 193 31.64 11.09 7.11
CA SER A 193 32.91 11.67 6.67
C SER A 193 32.75 13.16 6.40
N ASP A 194 33.80 13.95 6.65
CA ASP A 194 33.83 15.39 6.40
C ASP A 194 33.61 15.72 4.91
N GLU A 195 34.08 14.84 4.01
CA GLU A 195 33.95 14.91 2.55
C GLU A 195 32.50 14.82 2.05
N GLN A 196 31.57 14.32 2.86
CA GLN A 196 30.16 14.20 2.46
C GLN A 196 29.43 15.54 2.56
N SER A 197 28.46 15.76 1.68
CA SER A 197 27.55 16.89 1.80
C SER A 197 26.64 16.76 3.03
N ASP A 198 26.19 17.89 3.57
CA ASP A 198 25.25 17.92 4.70
C ASP A 198 23.93 17.20 4.38
N VAL A 199 23.48 17.22 3.12
CA VAL A 199 22.29 16.49 2.66
C VAL A 199 22.48 14.98 2.81
N GLU A 200 23.64 14.44 2.43
CA GLU A 200 23.94 13.00 2.60
C GLU A 200 24.10 12.62 4.07
N LYS A 201 24.75 13.48 4.88
CA LYS A 201 24.88 13.29 6.33
C LYS A 201 23.52 13.23 7.00
N HIS A 202 22.61 14.16 6.65
CA HIS A 202 21.24 14.22 7.13
C HIS A 202 20.43 12.99 6.71
N ALA A 203 20.43 12.64 5.41
CA ALA A 203 19.71 11.46 4.91
C ALA A 203 20.17 10.16 5.58
N LYS A 204 21.49 9.96 5.77
CA LYS A 204 22.02 8.82 6.53
C LYS A 204 21.51 8.78 7.97
N LEU A 205 21.53 9.92 8.67
CA LEU A 205 21.04 10.02 10.06
C LEU A 205 19.53 9.75 10.15
N LEU A 206 18.72 10.27 9.22
CA LEU A 206 17.28 10.01 9.18
C LEU A 206 16.96 8.53 8.90
N ASN A 207 17.77 7.87 8.07
CA ASN A 207 17.66 6.43 7.85
C ASN A 207 18.03 5.62 9.11
N LEU A 208 19.15 5.93 9.78
CA LEU A 208 19.50 5.29 11.06
C LEU A 208 18.39 5.49 12.10
N CYS A 209 17.90 6.72 12.24
CA CYS A 209 16.81 7.07 13.14
C CYS A 209 15.57 6.21 12.87
N ARG A 210 15.27 5.92 11.59
CA ARG A 210 14.15 5.07 11.19
C ARG A 210 14.38 3.60 11.52
N GLU A 211 15.57 3.05 11.26
CA GLU A 211 15.94 1.69 11.68
C GLU A 211 15.82 1.52 13.21
N LYS A 212 16.30 2.51 13.97
CA LYS A 212 16.16 2.56 15.45
C LYS A 212 14.71 2.66 15.93
N MET A 213 13.76 3.09 15.09
CA MET A 213 12.34 3.11 15.42
C MET A 213 11.62 1.76 15.24
N LEU A 214 12.23 0.75 14.61
CA LEU A 214 11.57 -0.52 14.29
C LEU A 214 11.00 -1.24 15.51
N THR A 215 11.74 -1.25 16.62
CA THR A 215 11.35 -1.90 17.88
C THR A 215 10.16 -1.23 18.56
N PHE A 216 9.92 0.04 18.27
CA PHE A 216 8.83 0.84 18.87
C PHE A 216 7.62 0.99 17.93
N TRP A 217 7.66 0.36 16.74
CA TRP A 217 6.67 0.58 15.69
C TRP A 217 5.47 -0.38 15.81
N HIS A 218 4.62 -0.14 16.81
CA HIS A 218 3.37 -0.87 16.98
C HIS A 218 2.25 -0.30 16.08
N GLY A 219 1.29 -1.16 15.76
CA GLY A 219 0.05 -0.82 15.09
C GLY A 219 -1.11 -0.65 16.08
N TRP A 220 -2.33 -0.72 15.56
CA TRP A 220 -3.59 -0.72 16.28
C TRP A 220 -4.31 -2.04 15.99
N HIS A 221 -4.68 -2.80 17.03
CA HIS A 221 -5.49 -3.99 16.84
C HIS A 221 -6.91 -3.60 16.37
N GLN A 222 -7.59 -4.46 15.60
CA GLN A 222 -8.92 -4.16 15.04
C GLN A 222 -9.94 -3.72 16.10
N ARG A 223 -9.87 -4.27 17.32
CA ARG A 223 -10.73 -3.90 18.46
C ARG A 223 -10.46 -2.51 19.04
N GLU A 224 -9.33 -1.88 18.72
CA GLU A 224 -8.98 -0.51 19.14
C GLU A 224 -9.50 0.56 18.15
N LEU A 225 -10.09 0.14 17.03
CA LEU A 225 -10.45 1.01 15.92
C LEU A 225 -11.97 1.07 15.69
N THR A 226 -12.41 2.20 15.19
CA THR A 226 -13.63 2.37 14.40
C THR A 226 -13.26 2.88 13.01
N VAL A 227 -14.18 2.78 12.05
CA VAL A 227 -14.08 3.37 10.70
C VAL A 227 -13.59 4.83 10.77
N ASP A 228 -14.32 5.69 11.49
CA ASP A 228 -13.98 7.10 11.71
C ASP A 228 -12.58 7.30 12.31
N SER A 229 -12.14 6.40 13.20
CA SER A 229 -10.81 6.51 13.82
C SER A 229 -9.70 6.12 12.86
N LEU A 230 -9.93 5.12 11.98
CA LEU A 230 -8.97 4.68 10.98
C LEU A 230 -8.72 5.79 9.96
N GLU A 231 -9.79 6.44 9.48
CA GLU A 231 -9.74 7.61 8.60
C GLU A 231 -8.97 8.77 9.25
N LYS A 232 -9.30 9.13 10.50
CA LYS A 232 -8.60 10.20 11.25
C LYS A 232 -7.13 9.86 11.50
N LEU A 233 -6.80 8.60 11.74
CA LEU A 233 -5.42 8.14 11.92
C LEU A 233 -4.64 8.18 10.59
N HIS A 234 -5.25 7.80 9.46
CA HIS A 234 -4.63 7.91 8.13
C HIS A 234 -4.30 9.37 7.79
N GLY A 235 -5.27 10.27 7.97
CA GLY A 235 -5.04 11.72 7.81
C GLY A 235 -3.94 12.25 8.74
N SER A 236 -3.93 11.82 10.01
CA SER A 236 -2.87 12.17 10.96
C SER A 236 -1.49 11.63 10.55
N ALA A 237 -1.43 10.42 10.00
CA ALA A 237 -0.20 9.79 9.51
C ALA A 237 0.36 10.52 8.29
N MET A 238 -0.51 10.94 7.37
CA MET A 238 -0.16 11.80 6.24
C MET A 238 0.37 13.17 6.66
N VAL A 239 -0.29 13.85 7.60
CA VAL A 239 0.18 15.16 8.12
C VAL A 239 1.52 15.02 8.84
N ASN A 240 1.79 13.89 9.51
CA ASN A 240 3.13 13.64 10.04
C ASN A 240 4.13 13.28 8.92
N ALA A 241 3.72 12.64 7.84
CA ALA A 241 4.60 12.35 6.70
C ALA A 241 4.99 13.62 5.91
N SER A 242 4.11 14.60 5.77
CA SER A 242 4.42 15.86 5.09
C SER A 242 5.38 16.76 5.87
N GLN A 243 5.46 16.57 7.19
CA GLN A 243 6.46 17.22 8.05
C GLN A 243 7.84 16.55 7.97
N GLN A 244 7.98 15.42 7.25
CA GLN A 244 9.18 14.61 7.20
C GLN A 244 9.73 14.51 5.77
N LEU A 245 9.80 15.64 5.06
CA LEU A 245 10.16 15.72 3.63
C LEU A 245 11.47 14.99 3.27
N ASN A 246 12.52 15.15 4.07
CA ASN A 246 13.82 14.49 3.88
C ASN A 246 13.80 12.99 4.28
N SER A 247 12.71 12.51 4.89
CA SER A 247 12.50 11.14 5.34
C SER A 247 11.51 10.44 4.40
N LEU A 248 11.92 10.23 3.13
CA LEU A 248 11.12 9.56 2.09
C LEU A 248 10.37 8.33 2.62
N ASN A 249 9.06 8.27 2.41
CA ASN A 249 8.28 7.07 2.74
C ASN A 249 8.86 5.89 1.96
N SER A 250 9.47 4.96 2.68
CA SER A 250 10.21 3.86 2.09
C SER A 250 9.41 2.58 2.17
N THR A 251 9.06 2.04 1.00
CA THR A 251 8.48 0.71 0.87
C THR A 251 9.47 -0.33 1.43
N ALA A 252 10.77 -0.17 1.19
CA ALA A 252 11.80 -1.06 1.77
C ALA A 252 11.78 -1.11 3.30
N PHE A 253 11.49 0.01 3.99
CA PHE A 253 11.36 0.00 5.45
C PHE A 253 10.16 -0.83 5.94
N THR A 254 9.09 -0.91 5.13
CA THR A 254 7.91 -1.74 5.43
C THR A 254 8.24 -3.22 5.29
N TYR A 255 8.93 -3.61 4.21
CA TYR A 255 9.48 -4.97 4.06
C TYR A 255 10.45 -5.34 5.18
N LYS A 256 11.40 -4.47 5.53
CA LYS A 256 12.33 -4.70 6.66
C LYS A 256 11.61 -4.98 7.98
N ARG A 257 10.51 -4.27 8.25
CA ARG A 257 9.70 -4.51 9.46
C ARG A 257 9.04 -5.88 9.46
N ALA A 258 8.47 -6.28 8.33
CA ALA A 258 7.87 -7.59 8.14
C ALA A 258 8.93 -8.71 8.23
N MET A 259 10.12 -8.52 7.63
CA MET A 259 11.26 -9.44 7.77
C MET A 259 11.75 -9.56 9.21
N GLY A 260 11.83 -8.46 9.95
CA GLY A 260 12.12 -8.48 11.39
C GLY A 260 11.06 -9.20 12.23
N GLN A 261 9.82 -9.33 11.74
CA GLN A 261 8.82 -10.21 12.35
C GLN A 261 9.01 -11.67 11.93
N TYR A 262 9.31 -11.93 10.65
CA TYR A 262 9.60 -13.27 10.14
C TYR A 262 10.73 -13.95 10.92
N THR A 263 11.86 -13.28 11.09
CA THR A 263 13.00 -13.81 11.87
C THR A 263 12.60 -14.18 13.30
N ARG A 264 11.82 -13.34 13.99
CA ARG A 264 11.34 -13.65 15.35
C ARG A 264 10.36 -14.82 15.39
N LEU A 265 9.51 -14.97 14.37
CA LEU A 265 8.59 -16.11 14.26
C LEU A 265 9.36 -17.41 14.01
N GLN A 266 10.42 -17.37 13.21
CA GLN A 266 11.32 -18.51 13.01
C GLN A 266 12.07 -18.88 14.30
N GLU A 267 12.65 -17.91 15.01
CA GLU A 267 13.29 -18.11 16.31
C GLU A 267 12.32 -18.73 17.33
N LEU A 268 11.06 -18.27 17.36
CA LEU A 268 10.01 -18.85 18.20
C LEU A 268 9.64 -20.27 17.77
N TYR A 269 9.43 -20.52 16.46
CA TYR A 269 9.09 -21.84 15.93
C TYR A 269 10.19 -22.88 16.19
N GLN A 270 11.47 -22.50 16.03
CA GLN A 270 12.61 -23.36 16.33
C GLN A 270 12.73 -23.68 17.83
N LYS A 271 12.31 -22.76 18.71
CA LYS A 271 12.37 -22.92 20.16
C LYS A 271 11.18 -23.70 20.73
N ASP A 272 9.98 -23.40 20.25
CA ASP A 272 8.73 -24.03 20.63
C ASP A 272 7.69 -23.85 19.49
N PRO A 273 7.50 -24.88 18.62
CA PRO A 273 6.53 -24.83 17.54
C PRO A 273 5.09 -24.52 17.99
N SER A 274 4.73 -24.81 19.25
CA SER A 274 3.39 -24.56 19.77
C SER A 274 3.11 -23.07 20.05
N GLN A 275 4.15 -22.25 20.16
CA GLN A 275 4.06 -20.80 20.42
C GLN A 275 4.13 -19.97 19.14
N ALA A 276 4.48 -20.58 18.00
CA ALA A 276 4.50 -19.91 16.72
C ALA A 276 3.09 -19.93 16.10
N PHE A 277 2.66 -18.77 15.61
CA PHE A 277 1.40 -18.61 14.89
C PHE A 277 1.67 -18.12 13.46
N PRO A 278 0.92 -18.60 12.46
CA PRO A 278 1.08 -18.15 11.09
C PRO A 278 0.68 -16.68 10.94
N VAL A 279 1.43 -15.95 10.11
CA VAL A 279 1.24 -14.51 9.89
C VAL A 279 1.07 -14.21 8.40
N SER A 280 0.14 -13.31 8.08
CA SER A 280 -0.04 -12.73 6.75
C SER A 280 0.11 -11.22 6.81
N ASN A 281 1.06 -10.67 6.06
CA ASN A 281 1.24 -9.23 5.93
C ASN A 281 0.59 -8.78 4.63
N ILE A 282 -0.33 -7.82 4.69
CA ILE A 282 -0.95 -7.23 3.50
C ILE A 282 -0.49 -5.78 3.40
N PHE A 283 0.25 -5.46 2.33
CA PHE A 283 0.73 -4.10 2.09
C PHE A 283 -0.19 -3.40 1.09
N LEU A 284 -0.93 -2.39 1.55
CA LEU A 284 -1.79 -1.54 0.70
C LEU A 284 -0.99 -0.30 0.27
N LEU A 285 -0.38 -0.35 -0.92
CA LEU A 285 0.68 0.58 -1.34
C LEU A 285 0.28 1.45 -2.53
N GLY A 286 0.67 2.72 -2.49
CA GLY A 286 0.60 3.65 -3.63
C GLY A 286 1.94 4.33 -3.95
N THR A 287 2.93 4.21 -3.06
CA THR A 287 4.29 4.71 -3.27
C THR A 287 5.09 3.79 -4.18
N ALA A 288 5.75 4.36 -5.19
CA ALA A 288 6.60 3.62 -6.12
C ALA A 288 7.95 3.23 -5.47
N ILE A 289 8.29 1.93 -5.53
CA ILE A 289 9.64 1.44 -5.15
C ILE A 289 10.71 2.12 -6.01
N GLN A 290 11.80 2.55 -5.37
CA GLN A 290 13.02 3.00 -6.04
C GLN A 290 14.01 1.86 -6.30
N PRO A 291 14.91 1.95 -7.30
CA PRO A 291 15.91 0.91 -7.57
C PRO A 291 16.84 0.61 -6.38
N THR A 292 17.15 1.61 -5.56
CA THR A 292 17.93 1.47 -4.32
C THR A 292 17.17 0.75 -3.20
N GLU A 293 15.84 0.85 -3.20
CA GLU A 293 14.98 0.15 -2.25
C GLU A 293 14.87 -1.34 -2.58
N LEU A 294 14.83 -1.72 -3.86
CA LEU A 294 14.83 -3.12 -4.29
C LEU A 294 16.01 -3.89 -3.67
N ALA A 295 17.23 -3.34 -3.75
CA ALA A 295 18.41 -3.95 -3.15
C ALA A 295 18.28 -4.12 -1.63
N ALA A 296 17.73 -3.12 -0.93
CA ALA A 296 17.53 -3.17 0.52
C ALA A 296 16.41 -4.14 0.96
N ILE A 297 15.41 -4.41 0.09
CA ILE A 297 14.38 -5.44 0.31
C ILE A 297 15.00 -6.83 0.17
N GLN A 298 15.76 -7.05 -0.91
CA GLN A 298 16.45 -8.30 -1.19
C GLN A 298 17.49 -8.65 -0.11
N GLU A 299 18.24 -7.66 0.38
CA GLU A 299 19.15 -7.80 1.52
C GLU A 299 18.39 -8.23 2.79
N ALA A 300 17.25 -7.61 3.09
CA ALA A 300 16.45 -7.96 4.27
C ALA A 300 15.86 -9.38 4.19
N GLN A 301 15.44 -9.81 3.00
CA GLN A 301 14.96 -11.18 2.74
C GLN A 301 16.08 -12.20 2.89
N ASN A 302 17.29 -11.92 2.38
CA ASN A 302 18.46 -12.78 2.56
C ASN A 302 18.84 -12.95 4.03
N ILE A 303 18.78 -11.89 4.84
CA ILE A 303 19.03 -11.97 6.28
C ILE A 303 17.98 -12.86 6.96
N GLY A 304 16.70 -12.74 6.58
CA GLY A 304 15.63 -13.63 7.02
C GLY A 304 15.89 -15.10 6.68
N GLY A 305 16.25 -15.42 5.43
CA GLY A 305 16.58 -16.79 5.01
C GLY A 305 17.89 -17.34 5.61
N GLN A 306 18.84 -16.48 5.99
CA GLN A 306 20.06 -16.91 6.67
C GLN A 306 19.84 -17.26 8.15
N ALA A 307 18.82 -16.70 8.80
CA ALA A 307 18.37 -17.17 10.11
C ALA A 307 17.89 -18.64 10.03
N SER A 308 17.24 -19.03 8.93
CA SER A 308 16.80 -20.42 8.69
C SER A 308 17.94 -21.43 8.53
N SER A 309 19.11 -21.01 8.03
CA SER A 309 20.18 -21.91 7.57
C SER A 309 21.45 -21.92 8.45
N SER A 310 21.56 -21.00 9.41
CA SER A 310 22.71 -20.90 10.31
C SER A 310 22.61 -21.79 11.55
N SER A 311 21.40 -22.23 11.93
CA SER A 311 21.15 -23.24 12.95
C SER A 311 21.09 -24.65 12.35
N THR A 312 22.05 -25.51 12.75
CA THR A 312 22.19 -26.95 12.40
C THR A 312 22.42 -27.32 10.91
N ARG A 313 23.66 -27.73 10.59
CA ARG A 313 24.07 -28.34 9.31
C ARG A 313 23.49 -29.75 9.01
N HIS A 314 22.53 -30.23 9.79
CA HIS A 314 22.05 -31.63 9.76
C HIS A 314 20.53 -31.79 9.90
N SER A 315 19.76 -30.94 9.23
CA SER A 315 18.45 -31.31 8.70
C SER A 315 18.31 -30.77 7.29
N LYS A 316 17.41 -31.35 6.49
CA LYS A 316 16.92 -30.67 5.28
C LYS A 316 16.17 -29.40 5.74
N SER A 317 15.90 -28.48 4.80
CA SER A 317 14.82 -27.51 4.98
C SER A 317 13.53 -28.30 5.21
N GLU A 318 13.19 -28.55 6.46
CA GLU A 318 11.88 -29.05 6.85
C GLU A 318 10.98 -27.83 6.83
N SER A 319 10.18 -27.77 5.77
CA SER A 319 9.33 -26.66 5.39
C SER A 319 8.76 -25.89 6.57
N LEU A 320 8.83 -24.55 6.53
CA LEU A 320 8.03 -23.68 7.40
C LEU A 320 6.53 -23.70 7.02
N ASN A 321 6.05 -24.80 6.45
CA ASN A 321 4.64 -25.10 6.29
C ASN A 321 4.15 -25.74 7.59
N ILE A 322 3.24 -25.06 8.28
CA ILE A 322 2.53 -25.65 9.41
C ILE A 322 1.51 -26.63 8.82
N GLU A 323 1.51 -27.88 9.27
CA GLU A 323 0.63 -28.92 8.76
C GLU A 323 -0.85 -28.47 8.83
N GLY A 324 -1.49 -28.35 7.67
CA GLY A 324 -2.86 -27.87 7.53
C GLY A 324 -3.09 -26.36 7.70
N ARG A 325 -2.05 -25.51 7.70
CA ARG A 325 -2.19 -24.03 7.83
C ARG A 325 -1.31 -23.21 6.86
N GLY A 326 -0.75 -23.84 5.84
CA GLY A 326 0.13 -23.21 4.83
C GLY A 326 1.45 -22.69 5.41
N THR A 327 2.07 -21.72 4.73
CA THR A 327 3.36 -21.13 5.14
C THR A 327 3.25 -20.40 6.49
N LEU A 328 4.30 -20.40 7.31
CA LEU A 328 4.35 -19.64 8.57
C LEU A 328 4.22 -18.12 8.35
N PHE A 329 4.60 -17.61 7.18
CA PHE A 329 4.73 -16.18 6.92
C PHE A 329 4.56 -15.84 5.44
N GLN A 330 3.77 -14.81 5.13
CA GLN A 330 3.61 -14.27 3.76
C GLN A 330 3.57 -12.73 3.74
N ILE A 331 3.94 -12.11 2.62
CA ILE A 331 3.73 -10.70 2.28
C ILE A 331 2.93 -10.58 0.97
N SER A 332 1.64 -10.29 1.07
CA SER A 332 0.78 -9.97 -0.07
C SER A 332 0.79 -8.47 -0.34
N SER A 333 1.39 -8.05 -1.45
CA SER A 333 1.55 -6.65 -1.84
C SER A 333 0.43 -6.23 -2.77
N VAL A 334 -0.50 -5.41 -2.27
CA VAL A 334 -1.62 -4.85 -3.04
C VAL A 334 -1.25 -3.43 -3.48
N VAL A 335 -0.82 -3.29 -4.73
CA VAL A 335 -0.21 -2.07 -5.26
C VAL A 335 -1.19 -1.34 -6.18
N MET A 336 -1.45 -0.07 -5.89
CA MET A 336 -2.23 0.86 -6.70
C MET A 336 -1.35 1.40 -7.84
N ILE A 337 -1.79 1.27 -9.10
CA ILE A 337 -0.91 1.43 -10.28
C ILE A 337 -1.31 2.51 -11.30
N ASP A 338 -2.49 3.15 -11.23
CA ASP A 338 -2.93 4.14 -12.24
C ASP A 338 -1.97 5.33 -12.36
N ARG A 339 -1.27 5.68 -11.26
CA ARG A 339 -0.26 6.75 -11.21
C ARG A 339 1.18 6.25 -11.14
N MET A 340 1.43 4.94 -11.26
CA MET A 340 2.79 4.37 -11.27
C MET A 340 3.37 4.26 -12.68
N THR A 341 4.68 4.49 -12.82
CA THR A 341 5.37 4.18 -14.08
C THR A 341 5.52 2.68 -14.27
N GLU A 342 5.54 2.21 -15.53
CA GLU A 342 5.80 0.81 -15.84
C GLU A 342 7.15 0.32 -15.26
N LYS A 343 8.15 1.21 -15.15
CA LYS A 343 9.44 0.92 -14.47
C LYS A 343 9.24 0.62 -12.98
N SER A 344 8.40 1.38 -12.29
CA SER A 344 8.06 1.17 -10.87
C SER A 344 7.29 -0.14 -10.66
N ILE A 345 6.33 -0.44 -11.53
CA ILE A 345 5.58 -1.72 -11.50
C ILE A 345 6.53 -2.90 -11.74
N LYS A 346 7.51 -2.77 -12.65
CA LYS A 346 8.57 -3.76 -12.87
C LYS A 346 9.49 -3.94 -11.67
N LEU A 347 9.63 -2.96 -10.76
CA LEU A 347 10.40 -3.14 -9.52
C LEU A 347 9.62 -3.96 -8.48
N TYR A 348 8.31 -3.73 -8.34
CA TYR A 348 7.46 -4.62 -7.53
C TYR A 348 7.50 -6.07 -8.02
N LYS A 349 7.40 -6.30 -9.35
CA LYS A 349 7.55 -7.63 -9.95
C LYS A 349 8.92 -8.30 -9.68
N LYS A 350 9.97 -7.52 -9.40
CA LYS A 350 11.30 -8.04 -9.01
C LYS A 350 11.42 -8.37 -7.52
N VAL A 351 10.53 -7.86 -6.68
CA VAL A 351 10.42 -8.26 -5.26
C VAL A 351 9.63 -9.55 -5.15
N ASP A 352 8.49 -9.60 -5.84
CA ASP A 352 7.64 -10.76 -6.10
C ASP A 352 8.48 -11.95 -6.62
N ASN A 353 9.07 -11.84 -7.82
CA ASN A 353 9.89 -12.91 -8.42
C ASN A 353 11.32 -13.01 -7.86
N TYR A 354 11.59 -12.59 -6.61
CA TYR A 354 12.94 -12.63 -6.04
C TYR A 354 13.36 -14.04 -5.60
N ALA A 355 12.46 -14.69 -4.86
CA ALA A 355 12.62 -16.05 -4.38
C ALA A 355 11.70 -16.99 -5.19
N LYS A 356 11.73 -18.30 -4.88
CA LYS A 356 10.89 -19.35 -5.49
C LYS A 356 10.73 -20.53 -4.53
N GLY A 357 9.59 -21.21 -4.60
CA GLY A 357 9.35 -22.41 -3.78
C GLY A 357 9.10 -22.04 -2.32
N GLU A 358 9.76 -22.73 -1.39
CA GLU A 358 9.53 -22.50 0.06
C GLU A 358 10.05 -21.15 0.57
N ASP A 359 10.98 -20.52 -0.14
CA ASP A 359 11.48 -19.18 0.17
C ASP A 359 10.58 -18.06 -0.44
N ASP A 360 9.54 -18.42 -1.18
CA ASP A 360 8.68 -17.47 -1.90
C ASP A 360 7.60 -16.85 -1.01
N ILE A 361 8.01 -15.83 -0.27
CA ILE A 361 7.21 -15.14 0.74
C ILE A 361 6.52 -13.86 0.23
N ASN A 362 6.52 -13.58 -1.08
CA ASN A 362 6.03 -12.30 -1.63
C ASN A 362 5.08 -12.49 -2.81
N ASP A 363 3.83 -12.04 -2.65
CA ASP A 363 2.87 -11.98 -3.75
C ASP A 363 2.65 -10.54 -4.21
N LEU A 364 2.38 -10.35 -5.51
CA LEU A 364 2.00 -9.06 -6.07
C LEU A 364 0.59 -9.08 -6.69
N ASN A 365 -0.31 -8.32 -6.07
CA ASN A 365 -1.61 -7.98 -6.61
C ASN A 365 -1.60 -6.52 -7.07
N THR A 366 -1.79 -6.25 -8.37
CA THR A 366 -1.87 -4.87 -8.88
C THR A 366 -3.32 -4.44 -9.13
N LEU A 367 -3.66 -3.24 -8.66
CA LEU A 367 -5.00 -2.65 -8.74
C LEU A 367 -4.96 -1.25 -9.36
N LYS A 368 -5.96 -0.93 -10.17
CA LYS A 368 -6.21 0.42 -10.71
C LYS A 368 -7.11 1.17 -9.75
N GLU A 369 -6.62 2.25 -9.14
CA GLU A 369 -7.35 3.13 -8.21
C GLU A 369 -8.77 3.43 -8.70
N ARG A 370 -8.90 3.85 -9.97
CA ARG A 370 -10.18 4.25 -10.55
C ARG A 370 -11.16 3.08 -10.58
N ARG A 371 -10.69 1.85 -10.83
CA ARG A 371 -11.51 0.63 -10.85
C ARG A 371 -11.87 0.16 -9.44
N VAL A 372 -10.98 0.30 -8.46
CA VAL A 372 -11.32 0.07 -7.04
C VAL A 372 -12.44 1.03 -6.61
N LEU A 373 -12.39 2.30 -7.04
CA LEU A 373 -13.38 3.32 -6.71
C LEU A 373 -14.67 3.31 -7.54
N THR A 374 -14.73 2.61 -8.69
CA THR A 374 -15.96 2.54 -9.53
C THR A 374 -16.53 1.14 -9.70
N ASN A 375 -15.80 0.10 -9.35
CA ASN A 375 -16.23 -1.30 -9.51
C ASN A 375 -15.98 -2.16 -8.27
N PHE A 376 -15.22 -1.63 -7.29
CA PHE A 376 -14.78 -2.35 -6.10
C PHE A 376 -14.04 -3.67 -6.45
N LEU A 377 -13.71 -4.49 -5.45
CA LEU A 377 -13.08 -5.79 -5.69
C LEU A 377 -14.11 -6.85 -6.13
N SER A 378 -13.64 -7.84 -6.89
CA SER A 378 -14.40 -9.07 -7.11
C SER A 378 -14.28 -10.03 -5.91
N PRO A 379 -15.22 -10.95 -5.71
CA PRO A 379 -15.10 -12.01 -4.70
C PRO A 379 -13.80 -12.81 -4.79
N GLY A 380 -13.39 -13.14 -6.03
CA GLY A 380 -12.13 -13.83 -6.29
C GLY A 380 -10.88 -12.99 -5.98
N ALA A 381 -10.96 -11.66 -6.01
CA ALA A 381 -9.85 -10.79 -5.63
C ALA A 381 -9.65 -10.78 -4.10
N PHE A 382 -10.73 -10.77 -3.31
CA PHE A 382 -10.63 -10.99 -1.86
C PHE A 382 -10.00 -12.35 -1.56
N PHE A 383 -10.48 -13.41 -2.23
CA PHE A 383 -9.93 -14.75 -2.07
C PHE A 383 -8.43 -14.78 -2.40
N LYS A 384 -8.01 -14.18 -3.54
CA LYS A 384 -6.60 -14.11 -3.94
C LYS A 384 -5.73 -13.37 -2.93
N ILE A 385 -6.15 -12.19 -2.48
CA ILE A 385 -5.35 -11.32 -1.61
C ILE A 385 -5.16 -11.93 -0.21
N LEU A 386 -6.19 -12.60 0.33
CA LEU A 386 -6.16 -13.16 1.68
C LEU A 386 -5.53 -14.56 1.76
N ASN A 387 -5.66 -15.35 0.69
CA ASN A 387 -5.23 -16.76 0.65
C ASN A 387 -3.97 -16.97 -0.19
N SER A 388 -3.19 -15.93 -0.48
CA SER A 388 -1.98 -16.05 -1.31
C SER A 388 -0.86 -16.88 -0.68
N HIS A 389 -0.86 -17.02 0.65
CA HIS A 389 0.00 -17.96 1.39
C HIS A 389 -0.24 -19.45 1.06
N GLU A 390 -1.31 -19.78 0.33
CA GLU A 390 -1.58 -21.13 -0.17
C GLU A 390 -1.02 -21.28 -1.60
N PRO A 391 -0.02 -22.16 -1.84
CA PRO A 391 0.63 -22.29 -3.14
C PRO A 391 -0.32 -22.61 -4.30
N ALA A 392 -1.44 -23.28 -4.02
CA ALA A 392 -2.49 -23.57 -5.00
C ALA A 392 -3.27 -22.32 -5.44
N VAL A 393 -3.33 -21.27 -4.62
CA VAL A 393 -3.98 -19.99 -4.94
C VAL A 393 -3.05 -19.08 -5.73
N ASP A 394 -1.78 -19.02 -5.33
CA ASP A 394 -0.76 -18.22 -6.02
C ASP A 394 -0.48 -18.73 -7.44
N ASN A 395 -0.15 -20.02 -7.58
CA ASN A 395 0.24 -20.64 -8.87
C ASN A 395 -0.93 -20.83 -9.85
N ASP A 396 -2.17 -20.54 -9.46
CA ASP A 396 -3.35 -20.75 -10.30
C ASP A 396 -3.60 -19.58 -11.26
N ILE A 397 -3.28 -19.81 -12.52
CA ILE A 397 -3.53 -18.90 -13.65
C ILE A 397 -5.01 -18.49 -13.83
N GLN A 398 -5.96 -19.25 -13.26
CA GLN A 398 -7.38 -18.92 -13.29
C GLN A 398 -7.81 -18.02 -12.12
N MET A 399 -6.94 -17.73 -11.15
CA MET A 399 -7.21 -16.70 -10.17
C MET A 399 -7.21 -15.33 -10.85
N PRO A 400 -8.09 -14.40 -10.44
CA PRO A 400 -8.23 -13.12 -11.12
C PRO A 400 -6.90 -12.35 -11.19
N THR A 401 -6.74 -11.70 -12.33
CA THR A 401 -5.66 -10.75 -12.64
C THR A 401 -6.25 -9.66 -13.53
N GLY A 402 -5.59 -8.50 -13.60
CA GLY A 402 -6.05 -7.38 -14.42
C GLY A 402 -7.50 -6.99 -14.11
N ASP A 403 -8.35 -6.91 -15.14
CA ASP A 403 -9.73 -6.46 -14.98
C ASP A 403 -10.68 -7.47 -14.30
N ALA A 404 -10.26 -8.73 -14.11
CA ALA A 404 -11.00 -9.73 -13.33
C ALA A 404 -10.91 -9.50 -11.79
N MET A 405 -10.00 -8.61 -11.35
CA MET A 405 -9.88 -8.22 -9.94
C MET A 405 -11.06 -7.36 -9.45
N TYR A 406 -11.92 -6.87 -10.34
CA TYR A 406 -12.98 -5.92 -9.99
C TYR A 406 -14.38 -6.49 -10.16
N GLY A 407 -15.33 -5.90 -9.45
CA GLY A 407 -16.75 -6.17 -9.64
C GLY A 407 -17.23 -5.88 -11.07
N ARG A 408 -18.22 -6.66 -11.54
CA ARG A 408 -18.79 -6.49 -12.90
C ARG A 408 -19.71 -5.27 -13.03
N HIS A 409 -20.24 -4.78 -11.92
CA HIS A 409 -21.15 -3.64 -11.91
C HIS A 409 -20.37 -2.35 -11.76
N LEU A 410 -20.73 -1.34 -12.55
CA LEU A 410 -20.24 0.02 -12.33
C LEU A 410 -21.06 0.62 -11.18
N LEU A 411 -20.38 0.95 -10.11
CA LEU A 411 -20.91 1.67 -8.98
C LEU A 411 -20.87 3.15 -9.32
N ASN A 412 -22.05 3.71 -9.53
CA ASN A 412 -22.17 5.09 -9.94
C ASN A 412 -22.07 5.98 -8.69
N ALA A 413 -21.09 6.89 -8.69
CA ALA A 413 -20.77 7.73 -7.54
C ALA A 413 -21.25 9.17 -7.80
N THR A 414 -22.51 9.48 -7.46
CA THR A 414 -22.91 10.87 -7.20
C THR A 414 -22.52 11.24 -5.78
N GLY A 415 -21.81 12.35 -5.63
CA GLY A 415 -21.21 12.75 -4.37
C GLY A 415 -19.94 11.95 -4.08
N HIS A 416 -18.93 12.64 -3.57
CA HIS A 416 -17.57 12.10 -3.39
C HIS A 416 -17.42 11.04 -2.29
N THR A 417 -18.53 10.61 -1.68
CA THR A 417 -18.57 9.85 -0.42
C THR A 417 -19.13 8.44 -0.63
N ILE A 418 -18.25 7.45 -0.55
CA ILE A 418 -18.61 6.03 -0.51
C ILE A 418 -19.17 5.70 0.88
N THR A 419 -20.40 5.20 0.94
CA THR A 419 -21.00 4.72 2.18
C THR A 419 -20.68 3.23 2.37
N LEU A 420 -20.24 2.86 3.57
CA LEU A 420 -19.79 1.51 3.90
C LEU A 420 -20.80 0.78 4.79
N PRO A 421 -20.88 -0.57 4.73
CA PRO A 421 -21.69 -1.33 5.67
C PRO A 421 -21.18 -1.21 7.10
N SER A 422 -22.09 -1.28 8.06
CA SER A 422 -21.75 -1.44 9.47
C SER A 422 -21.26 -2.86 9.78
N VAL A 423 -20.47 -3.00 10.85
CA VAL A 423 -20.04 -4.31 11.39
C VAL A 423 -21.25 -5.22 11.65
N THR A 424 -22.36 -4.69 12.17
CA THR A 424 -23.59 -5.44 12.43
C THR A 424 -24.23 -5.99 11.15
N GLN A 425 -24.21 -5.23 10.04
CA GLN A 425 -24.68 -5.73 8.74
C GLN A 425 -23.77 -6.85 8.21
N VAL A 426 -22.44 -6.71 8.38
CA VAL A 426 -21.49 -7.75 7.96
C VAL A 426 -21.62 -9.02 8.82
N LYS A 427 -21.79 -8.89 10.15
CA LYS A 427 -22.11 -10.02 11.03
C LYS A 427 -23.37 -10.77 10.58
N ARG A 428 -24.44 -10.03 10.24
CA ARG A 428 -25.71 -10.61 9.78
C ARG A 428 -25.55 -11.44 8.51
N ILE A 429 -24.81 -10.97 7.50
CA ILE A 429 -24.59 -11.76 6.26
C ILE A 429 -23.69 -12.98 6.47
N PHE A 430 -22.81 -12.96 7.48
CA PHE A 430 -22.04 -14.13 7.91
C PHE A 430 -22.83 -15.10 8.82
N GLY A 431 -24.11 -14.83 9.11
CA GLY A 431 -24.91 -15.63 10.05
C GLY A 431 -24.42 -15.55 11.51
N ILE A 432 -23.60 -14.55 11.84
CA ILE A 432 -23.10 -14.30 13.19
C ILE A 432 -24.18 -13.54 13.94
N GLU A 433 -25.09 -14.27 14.60
CA GLU A 433 -26.14 -13.69 15.41
C GLU A 433 -25.55 -12.87 16.57
N ASP A 434 -26.00 -11.63 16.70
CA ASP A 434 -25.71 -10.83 17.88
C ASP A 434 -26.67 -11.27 18.99
N LEU A 435 -26.25 -12.22 19.83
CA LEU A 435 -27.04 -12.78 20.93
C LEU A 435 -27.54 -11.71 21.93
N SER A 436 -26.98 -10.48 21.88
CA SER A 436 -27.50 -9.34 22.64
C SER A 436 -28.81 -8.75 22.08
N THR A 437 -29.20 -9.16 20.86
CA THR A 437 -30.38 -8.66 20.13
C THR A 437 -31.49 -9.71 19.95
N LEU A 438 -31.28 -10.96 20.37
CA LEU A 438 -32.38 -11.89 20.58
C LEU A 438 -33.34 -11.27 21.61
N PRO A 439 -34.67 -11.41 21.45
CA PRO A 439 -35.58 -11.12 22.54
C PRO A 439 -35.13 -11.94 23.74
N ARG A 440 -34.73 -11.28 24.84
CA ARG A 440 -34.67 -11.96 26.12
C ARG A 440 -36.04 -12.61 26.30
N ALA A 441 -36.05 -13.92 26.56
CA ALA A 441 -37.28 -14.55 27.07
C ALA A 441 -37.76 -13.67 28.24
N MET A 442 -39.06 -13.36 28.28
CA MET A 442 -39.61 -12.51 29.33
C MET A 442 -39.28 -13.16 30.67
N ASP A 443 -38.30 -12.58 31.36
CA ASP A 443 -38.01 -12.87 32.75
C ASP A 443 -38.73 -11.75 33.49
N ASP A 444 -39.83 -12.11 34.16
CA ASP A 444 -40.76 -11.17 34.81
C ASP A 444 -40.12 -10.60 36.09
N SER A 445 -39.09 -9.77 35.91
CA SER A 445 -38.44 -8.99 36.97
C SER A 445 -38.37 -7.51 36.58
N ASP A 446 -39.30 -6.74 37.15
CA ASP A 446 -39.26 -5.29 37.18
C ASP A 446 -38.05 -4.81 38.00
N ASP A 447 -36.97 -4.42 37.33
CA ASP A 447 -35.92 -3.57 37.90
C ASP A 447 -35.42 -2.57 36.83
N GLU A 448 -35.87 -1.32 36.95
CA GLU A 448 -35.37 -0.17 36.20
C GLU A 448 -33.99 0.26 36.74
N GLU A 449 -32.96 0.31 35.89
CA GLU A 449 -32.11 1.51 35.68
C GLU A 449 -30.96 1.27 34.66
N ASP A 450 -30.37 2.37 34.18
CA ASP A 450 -29.15 2.50 33.36
C ASP A 450 -29.04 1.75 32.01
N ARG A 451 -29.63 2.36 30.97
CA ARG A 451 -29.26 2.12 29.56
C ARG A 451 -28.17 3.08 29.07
N PRO A 452 -27.00 2.61 28.57
CA PRO A 452 -26.09 3.44 27.80
C PRO A 452 -26.67 3.73 26.39
N ALA A 453 -26.26 4.86 25.81
CA ALA A 453 -26.81 5.36 24.54
C ALA A 453 -26.45 4.47 23.32
N PRO A 454 -27.26 4.46 22.24
CA PRO A 454 -27.03 3.60 21.08
C PRO A 454 -25.74 3.95 20.31
N LEU A 455 -25.01 2.93 19.89
CA LEU A 455 -23.90 3.05 18.94
C LEU A 455 -24.43 3.60 17.59
N ARG A 456 -24.02 4.83 17.24
CA ARG A 456 -24.34 5.43 15.93
C ARG A 456 -23.63 4.67 14.81
N ALA A 457 -24.34 4.47 13.69
CA ALA A 457 -23.72 4.07 12.44
C ALA A 457 -22.67 5.11 12.01
N GLY A 458 -21.41 4.66 11.85
CA GLY A 458 -20.33 5.50 11.37
C GLY A 458 -20.49 5.82 9.88
N ARG A 459 -20.41 7.10 9.52
CA ARG A 459 -20.47 7.58 8.13
C ARG A 459 -19.09 8.11 7.76
N ALA A 460 -18.26 7.27 7.17
CA ALA A 460 -17.02 7.71 6.53
C ALA A 460 -17.35 8.77 5.47
N ARG A 461 -16.64 9.90 5.49
CA ARG A 461 -16.85 11.00 4.53
C ARG A 461 -15.58 11.24 3.73
N PHE A 462 -15.36 10.36 2.77
CA PHE A 462 -14.39 10.62 1.72
C PHE A 462 -14.81 11.89 0.95
N GLU A 463 -13.85 12.80 0.78
CA GLU A 463 -13.97 13.99 -0.07
C GLU A 463 -12.85 13.97 -1.11
N VAL A 464 -13.24 14.03 -2.37
CA VAL A 464 -12.31 14.19 -3.49
C VAL A 464 -12.29 15.68 -3.83
N SER A 465 -11.29 16.40 -3.31
CA SER A 465 -11.17 17.85 -3.59
C SER A 465 -10.82 18.10 -5.05
N ALA A 466 -11.59 18.95 -5.72
CA ALA A 466 -11.20 19.58 -6.98
C ALA A 466 -10.26 20.78 -6.74
N ASP A 467 -10.30 21.38 -5.56
CA ASP A 467 -9.52 22.56 -5.19
C ASP A 467 -8.21 22.19 -4.50
N ALA A 468 -7.19 21.94 -5.31
CA ALA A 468 -5.78 21.93 -4.89
C ALA A 468 -4.81 22.40 -6.00
N ALA A 469 -5.32 22.96 -7.11
CA ALA A 469 -4.52 23.38 -8.26
C ALA A 469 -4.15 24.88 -8.25
N GLU A 470 -4.90 25.74 -7.56
CA GLU A 470 -4.70 27.20 -7.60
C GLU A 470 -4.47 27.84 -6.21
N ARG A 471 -3.23 27.71 -5.72
CA ARG A 471 -2.55 28.70 -4.85
C ARG A 471 -1.13 28.23 -4.51
N GLY A 472 -0.12 28.68 -5.27
CA GLY A 472 1.27 28.31 -4.94
C GLY A 472 2.39 28.65 -5.92
N SER A 473 2.16 29.40 -7.00
CA SER A 473 3.24 29.72 -7.97
C SER A 473 3.19 31.14 -8.50
N ASP A 474 3.40 32.12 -7.61
CA ASP A 474 3.87 33.44 -8.03
C ASP A 474 4.57 34.17 -6.87
N LYS A 475 5.91 34.07 -6.84
CA LYS A 475 6.90 35.06 -6.34
C LYS A 475 8.32 34.48 -6.25
N PHE A 476 9.21 34.98 -7.14
CA PHE A 476 10.69 35.03 -7.06
C PHE A 476 11.45 33.69 -6.86
N PHE A 477 12.38 33.34 -7.74
CA PHE A 477 13.67 34.03 -7.86
C PHE A 477 14.26 33.99 -9.28
N THR A 478 14.58 35.15 -9.85
CA THR A 478 15.56 35.26 -10.94
C THR A 478 16.98 35.22 -10.37
N PRO A 479 17.91 34.43 -10.95
CA PRO A 479 19.30 34.44 -10.51
C PRO A 479 19.98 35.76 -10.91
N ALA A 480 20.75 36.35 -9.99
CA ALA A 480 21.62 37.48 -10.31
C ALA A 480 22.80 37.01 -11.17
N SER A 481 22.89 37.50 -12.40
CA SER A 481 24.08 37.35 -13.23
C SER A 481 25.24 38.17 -12.65
N SER A 482 26.42 37.56 -12.59
CA SER A 482 27.67 38.23 -12.27
C SER A 482 28.13 39.13 -13.41
N MET A 483 28.70 40.29 -13.09
CA MET A 483 29.87 40.86 -13.78
C MET A 483 30.47 42.04 -12.98
N SER A 484 31.78 42.26 -13.21
CA SER A 484 32.73 43.19 -12.55
C SER A 484 32.91 43.00 -11.04
#